data_AF-A0A560W7Y3-F1
#
_entry.id   AF-A0A560W7Y3-F1
#
_cell.length_a   1.000
_cell.length_b   1.000
_cell.length_c   1.000
_cell.angle_alpha   90.00
_cell.angle_beta   90.00
_cell.angle_gamma   90.00
#
_symmetry.space_group_name_H-M   'P 1'
#
loop_
_entity.id
_entity.type
_entity.pdbx_description
1 polymer ?
#
loop_
_entity_poly.entity_id
_entity_poly.type
_entity_poly.pdbx_seq_one_letter_code
_entity_poly.pdbx_strand_id
1 'polypeptide(L)'
;MRRNVPLVPLTPREQLRAGRLPLRLSQLMVGLVLYGVAMGMLVRSTLGLDPWDVFHDGVQKLTGLSFGTVVILTGVAVLAFWVPLRQWPGVGTVANTVVIGLATDATLALLTAPESLLWRWVLLLGGIVVNGAAGAIYIGSQLGPGPRDGLMTGLAQRTGLSIRLVRTSLELTVLAAGWLLGGVVGLGTVLYALLIGPTIQFFLPLVTVDISERAEQLRAQRRGSALESEGEGEDGVGPGPSQEAPGHGEGPARVDDVVDEEDRPACCGQR
;
A
#
# COMPACT_ATOMS: atom_id res chain seq x y z
N MET A 1 -22.40 -15.72 3.02
CA MET A 1 -21.04 -16.32 3.03
C MET A 1 -20.01 -15.23 2.83
N ARG A 2 -19.22 -14.88 3.86
CA ARG A 2 -18.06 -13.97 3.69
C ARG A 2 -16.91 -14.82 3.14
N ARG A 3 -16.46 -14.54 1.91
CA ARG A 3 -15.25 -15.18 1.36
C ARG A 3 -14.03 -14.46 1.96
N ASN A 4 -13.24 -15.15 2.75
CA ASN A 4 -11.95 -14.64 3.23
C ASN A 4 -10.91 -14.86 2.12
N VAL A 5 -10.92 -14.01 1.10
CA VAL A 5 -9.89 -14.01 0.06
C VAL A 5 -8.67 -13.24 0.59
N PRO A 6 -7.48 -13.86 0.70
CA PRO A 6 -6.30 -13.18 1.20
C PRO A 6 -5.78 -12.16 0.20
N LEU A 7 -5.31 -11.00 0.69
CA LEU A 7 -4.52 -10.07 -0.10
C LEU A 7 -3.11 -10.62 -0.27
N VAL A 8 -2.67 -10.78 -1.51
CA VAL A 8 -1.39 -11.40 -1.83
C VAL A 8 -0.32 -10.32 -2.05
N PRO A 9 0.79 -10.32 -1.28
CA PRO A 9 1.93 -9.47 -1.61
C PRO A 9 2.57 -9.97 -2.91
N LEU A 10 2.49 -9.15 -3.95
CA LEU A 10 3.03 -9.41 -5.29
C LEU A 10 3.90 -8.23 -5.74
N THR A 11 5.02 -8.53 -6.39
CA THR A 11 5.85 -7.52 -7.08
C THR A 11 5.10 -6.93 -8.29
N PRO A 12 5.48 -5.74 -8.79
CA PRO A 12 4.82 -5.13 -9.95
C PRO A 12 4.72 -6.05 -11.18
N ARG A 13 5.76 -6.87 -11.42
CA ARG A 13 5.76 -7.84 -12.53
C ARG A 13 4.83 -9.02 -12.28
N GLU A 14 4.77 -9.52 -11.05
CA GLU A 14 3.87 -10.62 -10.67
C GLU A 14 2.41 -10.18 -10.71
N GLN A 15 2.11 -8.93 -10.35
CA GLN A 15 0.74 -8.37 -10.41
C GLN A 15 0.14 -8.48 -11.82
N LEU A 16 0.93 -8.20 -12.86
CA LEU A 16 0.49 -8.30 -14.26
C LEU A 16 0.33 -9.76 -14.72
N ARG A 17 1.05 -10.71 -14.11
CA ARG A 17 1.04 -12.13 -14.46
C ARG A 17 0.08 -12.99 -13.63
N ALA A 18 -0.49 -12.43 -12.55
CA ALA A 18 -1.38 -13.15 -11.62
C ALA A 18 -2.78 -13.49 -12.18
N GLY A 19 -3.01 -13.28 -13.48
CA GLY A 19 -4.27 -13.63 -14.15
C GLY A 19 -5.41 -12.63 -13.89
N ARG A 20 -6.53 -12.84 -14.59
CA ARG A 20 -7.75 -12.00 -14.53
C ARG A 20 -7.48 -10.49 -14.74
N LEU A 21 -6.47 -10.16 -15.53
CA LEU A 21 -5.98 -8.80 -15.69
C LEU A 21 -7.05 -7.82 -16.21
N PRO A 22 -7.89 -8.15 -17.22
CA PRO A 22 -8.94 -7.23 -17.68
C PRO A 22 -9.97 -6.91 -16.59
N LEU A 23 -10.39 -7.93 -15.83
CA LEU A 23 -11.30 -7.76 -14.70
C LEU A 23 -10.67 -6.88 -13.62
N ARG A 24 -9.42 -7.16 -13.24
CA ARG A 24 -8.72 -6.41 -12.20
C ARG A 24 -8.43 -4.96 -12.62
N LEU A 25 -8.08 -4.72 -13.89
CA LEU A 25 -7.88 -3.36 -14.42
C LEU A 25 -9.19 -2.58 -14.47
N SER A 26 -10.27 -3.18 -14.97
CA SER A 26 -11.59 -2.52 -14.97
C SER A 26 -12.06 -2.22 -13.55
N GLN A 27 -11.90 -3.17 -12.63
CA GLN A 27 -12.21 -2.98 -11.21
C GLN A 27 -11.36 -1.87 -10.59
N LEU A 28 -10.06 -1.83 -10.85
CA LEU A 28 -9.18 -0.75 -10.42
C LEU A 28 -9.71 0.59 -10.94
N MET A 29 -9.95 0.74 -12.24
CA MET A 29 -10.41 1.99 -12.83
C MET A 29 -11.74 2.47 -12.24
N VAL A 30 -12.71 1.56 -12.05
CA VAL A 30 -13.98 1.86 -11.39
C VAL A 30 -13.75 2.34 -9.95
N GLY A 31 -12.90 1.64 -9.19
CA GLY A 31 -12.55 2.03 -7.83
C GLY A 31 -11.91 3.41 -7.77
N LEU A 32 -10.98 3.73 -8.67
CA LEU A 32 -10.29 5.02 -8.71
C LEU A 32 -11.22 6.17 -9.09
N VAL A 33 -12.11 5.98 -10.07
CA VAL A 33 -13.11 6.99 -10.44
C VAL A 33 -14.08 7.26 -9.29
N LEU A 34 -14.61 6.19 -8.66
CA LEU A 34 -15.49 6.33 -7.50
C LEU A 34 -14.78 7.00 -6.31
N TYR A 35 -13.48 6.77 -6.15
CA TYR A 35 -12.70 7.42 -5.10
C TYR A 35 -12.63 8.94 -5.34
N GLY A 36 -12.36 9.38 -6.58
CA GLY A 36 -12.38 10.80 -6.93
C GLY A 36 -13.77 11.43 -6.78
N VAL A 37 -14.84 10.69 -7.12
CA VAL A 37 -16.22 11.13 -6.86
C VAL A 37 -16.45 11.33 -5.36
N ALA A 38 -16.06 10.36 -4.54
CA ALA A 38 -16.22 10.46 -3.10
C ALA A 38 -15.43 11.64 -2.52
N MET A 39 -14.21 11.87 -3.00
CA MET A 39 -13.36 13.01 -2.64
C MET A 39 -14.07 14.34 -2.97
N GLY A 40 -14.63 14.46 -4.17
CA GLY A 40 -15.43 15.64 -4.55
C GLY A 40 -16.65 15.86 -3.65
N MET A 41 -17.36 14.79 -3.25
CA MET A 41 -18.47 14.88 -2.29
C MET A 41 -18.02 15.39 -0.92
N LEU A 42 -16.90 14.87 -0.40
CA LEU A 42 -16.33 15.30 0.89
C LEU A 42 -15.92 16.78 0.85
N VAL A 43 -15.26 17.21 -0.21
CA VAL A 43 -14.90 18.63 -0.44
C VAL A 43 -16.15 19.51 -0.50
N ARG A 44 -17.19 19.11 -1.24
CA ARG A 44 -18.45 19.87 -1.33
C ARG A 44 -19.28 19.85 -0.04
N SER A 45 -19.04 18.91 0.86
CA SER A 45 -19.70 18.90 2.17
C SER A 45 -19.30 20.10 3.03
N THR A 46 -18.08 20.62 2.90
CA THR A 46 -17.50 21.70 3.73
C THR A 46 -17.49 21.44 5.24
N LEU A 47 -17.74 20.21 5.69
CA LEU A 47 -17.85 19.85 7.12
C LEU A 47 -16.55 19.32 7.73
N GLY A 48 -15.49 19.23 6.93
CA GLY A 48 -14.19 18.66 7.29
C GLY A 48 -13.74 17.60 6.29
N LEU A 49 -12.43 17.50 6.09
CA LEU A 49 -11.78 16.59 5.14
C LEU A 49 -10.94 15.53 5.87
N ASP A 50 -10.55 14.47 5.18
CA ASP A 50 -9.54 13.55 5.71
C ASP A 50 -8.14 14.20 5.73
N PRO A 51 -7.18 13.68 6.53
CA PRO A 51 -5.87 14.29 6.71
C PRO A 51 -5.15 14.75 5.44
N TRP A 52 -5.20 13.96 4.37
CA TRP A 52 -4.50 14.30 3.12
C TRP A 52 -5.28 15.33 2.32
N ASP A 53 -6.60 15.28 2.33
CA ASP A 53 -7.44 16.27 1.67
C ASP A 53 -7.44 17.62 2.39
N VAL A 54 -7.23 17.66 3.71
CA VAL A 54 -6.92 18.90 4.42
C VAL A 54 -5.63 19.52 3.89
N PHE A 55 -4.59 18.70 3.63
CA PHE A 55 -3.36 19.16 3.01
C PHE A 55 -3.57 19.63 1.58
N HIS A 56 -4.27 18.85 0.74
CA HIS A 56 -4.56 19.24 -0.63
C HIS A 56 -5.36 20.54 -0.71
N ASP A 57 -6.37 20.71 0.14
CA ASP A 57 -7.18 21.94 0.23
C ASP A 57 -6.31 23.15 0.65
N GLY A 58 -5.43 22.98 1.65
CA GLY A 58 -4.49 24.03 2.05
C GLY A 58 -3.55 24.45 0.93
N VAL A 59 -2.96 23.49 0.22
CA VAL A 59 -2.07 23.77 -0.93
C VAL A 59 -2.84 24.39 -2.10
N GLN A 60 -4.07 23.95 -2.36
CA GLN A 60 -4.95 24.54 -3.37
C GLN A 60 -5.19 26.03 -3.09
N LYS A 61 -5.51 26.37 -1.84
CA LYS A 61 -5.73 27.77 -1.40
C LYS A 61 -4.48 28.63 -1.53
N LEU A 62 -3.30 28.05 -1.26
CA LEU A 62 -2.02 28.76 -1.38
C LEU A 62 -1.59 28.98 -2.84
N THR A 63 -1.80 28.00 -3.71
CA THR A 63 -1.24 27.99 -5.08
C THR A 63 -2.23 28.43 -6.16
N GLY A 64 -3.53 28.35 -5.89
CA GLY A 64 -4.58 28.61 -6.88
C GLY A 64 -4.77 27.50 -7.93
N LEU A 65 -4.02 26.39 -7.83
CA LEU A 65 -4.21 25.22 -8.70
C LEU A 65 -5.55 24.53 -8.41
N SER A 66 -6.06 23.71 -9.34
CA SER A 66 -7.24 22.89 -9.06
C SER A 66 -6.95 21.83 -7.99
N PHE A 67 -7.97 21.42 -7.24
CA PHE A 67 -7.84 20.41 -6.18
C PHE A 67 -7.23 19.12 -6.73
N GLY A 68 -7.76 18.61 -7.85
CA GLY A 68 -7.27 17.40 -8.50
C GLY A 68 -5.83 17.51 -8.98
N THR A 69 -5.41 18.67 -9.49
CA THR A 69 -4.00 18.92 -9.84
C THR A 69 -3.10 18.82 -8.61
N VAL A 70 -3.50 19.41 -7.49
CA VAL A 70 -2.74 19.32 -6.23
C VAL A 70 -2.63 17.88 -5.75
N VAL A 71 -3.70 17.08 -5.84
CA VAL A 71 -3.69 15.65 -5.53
C VAL A 71 -2.66 14.91 -6.40
N ILE A 72 -2.67 15.16 -7.72
CA ILE A 72 -1.74 14.53 -8.67
C ILE A 72 -0.29 14.90 -8.33
N LEU A 73 0.00 16.20 -8.15
CA LEU A 73 1.34 16.69 -7.85
C LEU A 73 1.86 16.15 -6.51
N THR A 74 0.98 16.08 -5.50
CA THR A 74 1.31 15.48 -4.21
C THR A 74 1.61 13.99 -4.36
N GLY A 75 0.81 13.25 -5.12
CA GLY A 75 1.07 11.85 -5.42
C GLY A 75 2.40 11.65 -6.17
N VAL A 76 2.71 12.50 -7.15
CA VAL A 76 4.02 12.48 -7.84
C VAL A 76 5.16 12.75 -6.88
N ALA A 77 5.03 13.73 -5.99
CA ALA A 77 6.04 14.03 -4.97
C ALA A 77 6.24 12.84 -4.02
N VAL A 78 5.16 12.21 -3.56
CA VAL A 78 5.22 11.00 -2.72
C VAL A 78 5.91 9.86 -3.47
N LEU A 79 5.64 9.66 -4.76
CA LEU A 79 6.33 8.67 -5.56
C LEU A 79 7.81 8.98 -5.77
N ALA A 80 8.19 10.26 -5.90
CA ALA A 80 9.59 10.66 -5.92
C ALA A 80 10.29 10.32 -4.60
N PHE A 81 9.59 10.45 -3.45
CA PHE A 81 10.11 9.98 -2.17
C PHE A 81 10.30 8.46 -2.09
N TRP A 82 9.74 7.66 -3.00
CA TRP A 82 10.04 6.22 -3.03
C TRP A 82 11.43 5.91 -3.62
N VAL A 83 12.02 6.82 -4.40
CA VAL A 83 13.36 6.65 -4.98
C VAL A 83 14.40 6.35 -3.90
N PRO A 84 14.54 7.15 -2.82
CA PRO A 84 15.44 6.80 -1.73
C PRO A 84 15.03 5.51 -1.03
N LEU A 85 13.74 5.15 -1.01
CA LEU A 85 13.23 3.90 -0.41
C LEU A 85 13.52 2.65 -1.26
N ARG A 86 13.95 2.79 -2.52
CA ARG A 86 14.18 1.69 -3.48
C ARG A 86 12.93 0.85 -3.76
N GLN A 87 11.75 1.48 -3.71
CA GLN A 87 10.47 0.84 -4.05
C GLN A 87 10.04 1.24 -5.46
N TRP A 88 9.65 0.26 -6.28
CA TRP A 88 9.19 0.50 -7.64
C TRP A 88 7.66 0.64 -7.68
N PRO A 89 7.12 1.76 -8.19
CA PRO A 89 5.68 1.93 -8.31
C PRO A 89 5.08 0.95 -9.33
N GLY A 90 3.93 0.39 -8.99
CA GLY A 90 3.14 -0.45 -9.91
C GLY A 90 2.27 0.39 -10.84
N VAL A 91 1.71 -0.25 -11.87
CA VAL A 91 0.75 0.40 -12.79
C VAL A 91 -0.46 0.93 -12.01
N GLY A 92 -0.95 0.18 -11.02
CA GLY A 92 -2.05 0.63 -10.17
C GLY A 92 -1.71 1.87 -9.34
N THR A 93 -0.46 2.01 -8.91
CA THR A 93 0.01 3.17 -8.16
C THR A 93 0.00 4.45 -9.01
N VAL A 94 0.51 4.36 -10.24
CA VAL A 94 0.51 5.51 -11.16
C VAL A 94 -0.92 5.86 -11.57
N ALA A 95 -1.74 4.86 -11.89
CA ALA A 95 -3.14 5.07 -12.23
C ALA A 95 -3.90 5.72 -11.07
N ASN A 96 -3.65 5.29 -9.82
CA ASN A 96 -4.26 5.88 -8.63
C ASN A 96 -3.98 7.38 -8.52
N THR A 97 -2.71 7.77 -8.63
CA THR A 97 -2.31 9.19 -8.57
C THR A 97 -3.04 10.03 -9.62
N VAL A 98 -3.08 9.57 -10.87
CA VAL A 98 -3.60 10.37 -11.99
C VAL A 98 -5.13 10.36 -12.02
N VAL A 99 -5.74 9.16 -11.98
CA VAL A 99 -7.18 8.99 -12.20
C VAL A 99 -7.99 9.61 -11.06
N ILE A 100 -7.53 9.48 -9.80
CA ILE A 100 -8.24 10.07 -8.66
C ILE A 100 -8.30 11.59 -8.82
N GLY A 101 -7.17 12.26 -9.06
CA GLY A 101 -7.15 13.72 -9.22
C GLY A 101 -8.05 14.20 -10.35
N LEU A 102 -7.98 13.56 -11.52
CA LEU A 102 -8.84 13.89 -12.67
C LEU A 102 -10.33 13.68 -12.36
N ALA A 103 -10.68 12.55 -11.71
CA ALA A 103 -12.05 12.26 -11.34
C ALA A 103 -12.57 13.22 -10.25
N THR A 104 -11.71 13.67 -9.33
CA THR A 104 -12.06 14.68 -8.33
C THR A 104 -12.37 16.02 -8.98
N ASP A 105 -11.52 16.52 -9.88
CA ASP A 105 -11.78 17.78 -10.59
C ASP A 105 -13.05 17.69 -11.44
N ALA A 106 -13.27 16.58 -12.16
CA ALA A 106 -14.50 16.35 -12.90
C ALA A 106 -15.73 16.36 -11.98
N THR A 107 -15.63 15.75 -10.81
CA THR A 107 -16.70 15.74 -9.81
C THR A 107 -16.95 17.15 -9.26
N LEU A 108 -15.91 17.90 -8.93
CA LEU A 108 -16.04 19.27 -8.44
C LEU A 108 -16.61 20.22 -9.49
N ALA A 109 -16.34 19.99 -10.78
CA ALA A 109 -16.93 20.75 -11.87
C ALA A 109 -18.44 20.49 -12.03
N LEU A 110 -18.89 19.25 -11.76
CA LEU A 110 -20.29 18.84 -11.90
C LEU A 110 -21.13 19.03 -10.63
N LEU A 111 -20.53 18.85 -9.46
CA LEU A 111 -21.20 18.86 -8.17
C LEU A 111 -21.01 20.21 -7.49
N THR A 112 -22.09 20.97 -7.34
CA THR A 112 -22.11 22.24 -6.61
C THR A 112 -22.26 22.02 -5.11
N ALA A 113 -21.66 22.89 -4.30
CA ALA A 113 -21.80 22.81 -2.85
C ALA A 113 -23.25 23.17 -2.43
N PRO A 114 -23.93 22.33 -1.64
CA PRO A 114 -25.28 22.65 -1.17
C PRO A 114 -25.25 23.73 -0.07
N GLU A 115 -26.24 24.61 -0.10
CA GLU A 115 -26.43 25.62 0.96
C GLU A 115 -27.02 24.99 2.23
N SER A 116 -27.94 24.03 2.08
CA SER A 116 -28.59 23.36 3.20
C SER A 116 -27.62 22.46 3.98
N LEU A 117 -27.59 22.65 5.30
CA LEU A 117 -26.80 21.84 6.22
C LEU A 117 -27.13 20.34 6.11
N LEU A 118 -28.41 19.98 5.89
CA LEU A 118 -28.82 18.59 5.73
C LEU A 118 -28.10 17.94 4.54
N TRP A 119 -28.07 18.61 3.39
CA TRP A 119 -27.41 18.08 2.19
C TRP A 119 -25.90 18.02 2.32
N ARG A 120 -25.28 18.92 3.10
CA ARG A 120 -23.86 18.82 3.47
C ARG A 120 -23.57 17.55 4.26
N TRP A 121 -24.42 17.20 5.22
CA TRP A 121 -24.30 15.95 5.97
C TRP A 121 -24.52 14.72 5.09
N VAL A 122 -25.48 14.76 4.15
CA VAL A 122 -25.68 13.69 3.17
C VAL A 122 -24.42 13.50 2.30
N LEU A 123 -23.81 14.59 1.81
CA LEU A 123 -22.56 14.52 1.06
C LEU A 123 -21.41 13.98 1.89
N LEU A 124 -21.27 14.39 3.15
CA LEU A 124 -20.22 13.90 4.04
C LEU A 124 -20.37 12.40 4.30
N LEU A 125 -21.53 11.97 4.81
CA LEU A 125 -21.75 10.57 5.19
C LEU A 125 -21.79 9.65 3.96
N GLY A 126 -22.47 10.08 2.90
CA GLY A 126 -22.45 9.39 1.61
C GLY A 126 -21.04 9.33 1.03
N GLY A 127 -20.29 10.42 1.10
CA GLY A 127 -18.90 10.49 0.65
C GLY A 127 -18.00 9.51 1.39
N ILE A 128 -18.12 9.39 2.72
CA ILE A 128 -17.37 8.40 3.51
C ILE A 128 -17.70 6.98 3.06
N VAL A 129 -18.98 6.65 2.86
CA VAL A 129 -19.41 5.32 2.43
C VAL A 129 -18.91 4.99 1.02
N VAL A 130 -19.09 5.91 0.07
CA VAL A 130 -18.61 5.76 -1.31
C VAL A 130 -17.08 5.67 -1.32
N ASN A 131 -16.38 6.46 -0.51
CA ASN A 131 -14.92 6.42 -0.41
C ASN A 131 -14.44 5.06 0.12
N GLY A 132 -15.07 4.53 1.18
CA GLY A 132 -14.70 3.22 1.71
C GLY A 132 -15.01 2.07 0.74
N ALA A 133 -16.12 2.15 0.00
CA ALA A 133 -16.45 1.19 -1.06
C ALA A 133 -15.45 1.28 -2.23
N ALA A 134 -15.14 2.49 -2.70
CA ALA A 134 -14.13 2.74 -3.72
C ALA A 134 -12.76 2.23 -3.30
N GLY A 135 -12.40 2.49 -2.04
CA GLY A 135 -11.23 1.97 -1.34
C GLY A 135 -11.12 0.46 -1.45
N ALA A 136 -12.17 -0.24 -1.00
CA ALA A 136 -12.26 -1.69 -1.09
C ALA A 136 -12.16 -2.20 -2.54
N ILE A 137 -12.83 -1.56 -3.50
CA ILE A 137 -12.83 -1.95 -4.92
C ILE A 137 -11.42 -1.86 -5.50
N TYR A 138 -10.72 -0.73 -5.29
CA TYR A 138 -9.37 -0.55 -5.83
C TYR A 138 -8.38 -1.51 -5.15
N ILE A 139 -8.42 -1.66 -3.82
CA ILE A 139 -7.53 -2.55 -3.08
C ILE A 139 -7.79 -4.00 -3.48
N GLY A 140 -9.06 -4.37 -3.62
CA GLY A 140 -9.51 -5.71 -4.02
C GLY A 140 -9.06 -6.12 -5.43
N SER A 141 -8.65 -5.17 -6.28
CA SER A 141 -8.04 -5.46 -7.58
C SER A 141 -6.64 -6.09 -7.46
N GLN A 142 -5.97 -5.92 -6.31
CA GLN A 142 -4.61 -6.41 -6.04
C GLN A 142 -3.56 -5.94 -7.06
N LEU A 143 -3.73 -4.77 -7.70
CA LEU A 143 -2.83 -4.21 -8.72
C LEU A 143 -1.80 -3.20 -8.16
N GLY A 144 -1.53 -3.29 -6.87
CA GLY A 144 -0.51 -2.50 -6.19
C GLY A 144 -1.10 -1.41 -5.29
N PRO A 145 -0.34 -0.99 -4.26
CA PRO A 145 -0.76 0.02 -3.30
C PRO A 145 -0.83 1.42 -3.93
N GLY A 146 -1.62 2.31 -3.35
CA GLY A 146 -1.55 3.75 -3.67
C GLY A 146 -0.23 4.37 -3.22
N PRO A 147 0.14 5.57 -3.71
CA PRO A 147 1.39 6.26 -3.36
C PRO A 147 1.55 6.45 -1.84
N ARG A 148 0.46 6.82 -1.15
CA ARG A 148 0.40 6.95 0.32
C ARG A 148 0.64 5.61 1.03
N ASP A 149 -0.03 4.55 0.56
CA ASP A 149 0.05 3.22 1.17
C ASP A 149 1.46 2.63 1.05
N GLY A 150 2.12 2.83 -0.10
CA GLY A 150 3.51 2.40 -0.27
C GLY A 150 4.50 3.26 0.53
N LEU A 151 4.27 4.58 0.68
CA LEU A 151 5.08 5.40 1.57
C LEU A 151 5.03 4.88 3.03
N MET A 152 3.82 4.59 3.51
CA MET A 152 3.61 4.04 4.86
C MET A 152 4.34 2.70 5.04
N THR A 153 4.14 1.75 4.12
CA THR A 153 4.75 0.41 4.23
C THR A 153 6.26 0.45 4.03
N GLY A 154 6.77 1.27 3.12
CA GLY A 154 8.20 1.46 2.89
C GLY A 154 8.91 2.12 4.06
N LEU A 155 8.30 3.13 4.70
CA LEU A 155 8.87 3.77 5.87
C LEU A 155 8.88 2.83 7.08
N ALA A 156 7.83 2.03 7.27
CA ALA A 156 7.80 0.99 8.30
C ALA A 156 8.91 -0.07 8.08
N GLN A 157 9.09 -0.54 6.84
CA GLN A 157 10.16 -1.49 6.50
C GLN A 157 11.55 -0.93 6.74
N ARG A 158 11.77 0.36 6.45
CA ARG A 158 13.06 1.02 6.63
C ARG A 158 13.41 1.34 8.07
N THR A 159 12.43 1.72 8.88
CA THR A 159 12.64 2.19 10.26
C THR A 159 12.48 1.08 11.29
N GLY A 160 11.83 -0.04 10.93
CA GLY A 160 11.44 -1.09 11.87
C GLY A 160 10.27 -0.71 12.78
N LEU A 161 9.68 0.49 12.62
CA LEU A 161 8.52 0.93 13.39
C LEU A 161 7.24 0.20 12.94
N SER A 162 6.28 0.12 13.86
CA SER A 162 4.97 -0.47 13.54
C SER A 162 4.25 0.33 12.44
N ILE A 163 3.55 -0.38 11.53
CA ILE A 163 2.73 0.24 10.47
C ILE A 163 1.72 1.22 11.06
N ARG A 164 1.12 0.90 12.21
CA ARG A 164 0.17 1.78 12.89
C ARG A 164 0.82 3.10 13.28
N LEU A 165 2.00 3.06 13.90
CA LEU A 165 2.70 4.28 14.31
C LEU A 165 3.08 5.14 13.11
N VAL A 166 3.65 4.54 12.07
CA VAL A 166 4.03 5.24 10.83
C VAL A 166 2.81 5.87 10.14
N ARG A 167 1.69 5.15 10.09
CA ARG A 167 0.44 5.66 9.53
C ARG A 167 -0.06 6.86 10.31
N THR A 168 -0.17 6.73 11.63
CA THR A 168 -0.69 7.79 12.50
C THR A 168 0.21 9.01 12.45
N SER A 169 1.54 8.85 12.47
CA SER A 169 2.45 9.98 12.38
C SER A 169 2.33 10.70 11.03
N LEU A 170 2.31 9.98 9.91
CA LEU A 170 2.11 10.57 8.58
C LEU A 170 0.77 11.32 8.51
N GLU A 171 -0.33 10.69 8.94
CA GLU A 171 -1.65 11.30 8.95
C GLU A 171 -1.70 12.58 9.79
N LEU A 172 -1.14 12.56 11.01
CA LEU A 172 -1.10 13.73 11.87
C LEU A 172 -0.21 14.85 11.30
N THR A 173 0.94 14.50 10.72
CA THR A 173 1.84 15.47 10.11
C THR A 173 1.20 16.18 8.92
N VAL A 174 0.58 15.44 7.98
CA VAL A 174 -0.08 16.07 6.82
C VAL A 174 -1.33 16.83 7.23
N LEU A 175 -2.10 16.33 8.20
CA LEU A 175 -3.25 17.05 8.75
C LEU A 175 -2.82 18.38 9.36
N ALA A 176 -1.78 18.38 10.20
CA ALA A 176 -1.26 19.58 10.82
C ALA A 176 -0.72 20.57 9.77
N ALA A 177 0.06 20.09 8.81
CA ALA A 177 0.57 20.93 7.72
C ALA A 177 -0.57 21.54 6.90
N GLY A 178 -1.55 20.73 6.50
CA GLY A 178 -2.73 21.20 5.76
C GLY A 178 -3.55 22.20 6.54
N TRP A 179 -3.76 21.96 7.83
CA TRP A 179 -4.52 22.88 8.68
C TRP A 179 -3.81 24.22 8.84
N LEU A 180 -2.49 24.23 9.00
CA LEU A 180 -1.68 25.46 9.03
C LEU A 180 -1.72 26.22 7.70
N LEU A 181 -1.87 25.52 6.58
CA LEU A 181 -2.09 26.10 5.25
C LEU A 181 -3.53 26.59 5.01
N GLY A 182 -4.42 26.47 6.01
CA GLY A 182 -5.81 26.91 5.92
C GLY A 182 -6.77 25.85 5.37
N GLY A 183 -6.37 24.59 5.33
CA GLY A 183 -7.22 23.45 4.98
C GLY A 183 -8.41 23.27 5.94
N VAL A 184 -9.55 22.80 5.44
CA VAL A 184 -10.78 22.65 6.24
C VAL A 184 -10.72 21.43 7.16
N VAL A 185 -10.55 21.67 8.46
CA VAL A 185 -10.71 20.68 9.53
C VAL A 185 -12.05 20.89 10.24
N GLY A 186 -12.77 19.80 10.50
CA GLY A 186 -14.08 19.88 11.17
C GLY A 186 -14.59 18.55 11.70
N LEU A 187 -15.88 18.49 12.03
CA LEU A 187 -16.54 17.25 12.48
C LEU A 187 -16.43 16.12 11.45
N GLY A 188 -16.44 16.47 10.16
CA GLY A 188 -16.22 15.53 9.06
C GLY A 188 -14.86 14.85 9.12
N THR A 189 -13.81 15.54 9.55
CA THR A 189 -12.45 14.97 9.72
C THR A 189 -12.46 13.87 10.77
N VAL A 190 -13.10 14.12 11.92
CA VAL A 190 -13.21 13.15 13.01
C VAL A 190 -14.05 11.95 12.59
N LEU A 191 -15.22 12.19 11.99
CA LEU A 191 -16.10 11.13 11.51
C LEU A 191 -15.43 10.29 10.43
N TYR A 192 -14.72 10.91 9.50
CA TYR A 192 -13.96 10.19 8.49
C TYR A 192 -12.94 9.26 9.14
N ALA A 193 -12.12 9.76 10.07
CA ALA A 193 -11.11 8.96 10.77
C ALA A 193 -11.71 7.74 11.50
N LEU A 194 -12.89 7.89 12.08
CA LEU A 194 -13.60 6.82 12.80
C LEU A 194 -14.28 5.81 11.85
N LEU A 195 -14.86 6.28 10.75
CA LEU A 195 -15.76 5.48 9.91
C LEU A 195 -15.08 4.85 8.70
N ILE A 196 -14.00 5.43 8.18
CA ILE A 196 -13.37 4.95 6.95
C ILE A 196 -12.83 3.53 7.10
N GLY A 197 -12.19 3.22 8.22
CA GLY A 197 -11.62 1.90 8.51
C GLY A 197 -12.68 0.80 8.52
N PRO A 198 -13.73 0.89 9.36
CA PRO A 198 -14.85 -0.05 9.36
C PRO A 198 -15.54 -0.18 7.99
N THR A 199 -15.71 0.94 7.26
CA THR A 199 -16.35 0.94 5.94
C THR A 199 -15.53 0.14 4.92
N ILE A 200 -14.21 0.38 4.85
CA ILE A 200 -13.32 -0.40 3.96
C ILE A 200 -13.36 -1.89 4.36
N GLN A 201 -13.26 -2.20 5.65
CA GLN A 201 -13.29 -3.59 6.13
C GLN A 201 -14.60 -4.32 5.79
N PHE A 202 -15.72 -3.59 5.76
CA PHE A 202 -17.01 -4.14 5.37
C PHE A 202 -17.06 -4.50 3.87
N PHE A 203 -16.61 -3.61 3.00
CA PHE A 203 -16.70 -3.81 1.55
C PHE A 203 -15.60 -4.72 0.99
N LEU A 204 -14.40 -4.70 1.56
CA LEU A 204 -13.23 -5.43 1.04
C LEU A 204 -13.50 -6.91 0.72
N PRO A 205 -14.04 -7.74 1.65
CA PRO A 205 -14.27 -9.16 1.37
C PRO A 205 -15.34 -9.42 0.28
N LEU A 206 -16.14 -8.41 -0.08
CA LEU A 206 -17.17 -8.52 -1.12
C LEU A 206 -16.60 -8.34 -2.53
N VAL A 207 -15.46 -7.63 -2.66
CA VAL A 207 -14.92 -7.18 -3.95
C VAL A 207 -13.50 -7.67 -4.22
N THR A 208 -12.84 -8.33 -3.28
CA THR A 208 -11.49 -8.88 -3.51
C THR A 208 -11.50 -9.95 -4.59
N VAL A 209 -10.72 -9.74 -5.66
CA VAL A 209 -10.53 -10.72 -6.72
C VAL A 209 -9.60 -11.82 -6.23
N ASP A 210 -10.06 -13.06 -6.21
CA ASP A 210 -9.22 -14.20 -5.85
C ASP A 210 -8.19 -14.51 -6.94
N ILE A 211 -6.92 -14.48 -6.55
CA ILE A 211 -5.73 -14.82 -7.35
C ILE A 211 -4.79 -15.78 -6.59
N SER A 212 -5.25 -16.38 -5.48
CA SER A 212 -4.44 -17.18 -4.55
C SER A 212 -3.72 -18.34 -5.25
N GLU A 213 -4.45 -19.17 -5.99
CA GLU A 213 -3.89 -20.31 -6.73
C GLU A 213 -2.77 -19.91 -7.70
N ARG A 214 -2.97 -18.82 -8.46
CA ARG A 214 -1.99 -18.35 -9.44
C ARG A 214 -0.77 -17.73 -8.77
N ALA A 215 -0.95 -17.05 -7.64
CA ALA A 215 0.14 -16.52 -6.85
C ALA A 215 1.00 -17.63 -6.23
N GLU A 216 0.38 -18.72 -5.76
CA GLU A 216 1.11 -19.89 -5.26
C GLU A 216 1.95 -20.54 -6.36
N GLN A 217 1.40 -20.71 -7.55
CA GLN A 217 2.15 -21.22 -8.72
C GLN A 217 3.37 -20.36 -9.05
N LEU A 218 3.22 -19.02 -9.05
CA LEU A 218 4.32 -18.09 -9.32
C LEU A 218 5.42 -18.18 -8.25
N ARG A 219 5.05 -18.36 -6.98
CA ARG A 219 6.01 -18.54 -5.87
C ARG A 219 6.74 -19.88 -5.95
N ALA A 220 6.03 -20.96 -6.30
CA ALA A 220 6.61 -22.28 -6.50
C ALA A 220 7.64 -22.25 -7.63
N GLN A 221 7.31 -21.61 -8.76
CA GLN A 221 8.24 -21.41 -9.88
C GLN A 221 9.51 -20.65 -9.45
N ARG A 222 9.35 -19.58 -8.64
CA ARG A 222 10.49 -18.78 -8.17
C ARG A 222 11.42 -19.54 -7.22
N ARG A 223 10.85 -20.42 -6.38
CA ARG A 223 11.64 -21.31 -5.52
C ARG A 223 12.39 -22.37 -6.33
N GLY A 224 11.72 -22.97 -7.34
CA GLY A 224 12.36 -23.92 -8.25
C GLY A 224 13.55 -23.30 -8.99
N SER A 225 13.37 -22.13 -9.58
CA SER A 225 14.45 -21.43 -10.31
C SER A 225 15.62 -21.01 -9.43
N ALA A 226 15.37 -20.71 -8.14
CA ALA A 226 16.45 -20.36 -7.20
C ALA A 226 17.30 -21.60 -6.87
N LEU A 227 16.65 -22.75 -6.63
CA LEU A 227 17.32 -24.02 -6.37
C LEU A 227 18.12 -24.53 -7.58
N GLU A 228 17.58 -24.39 -8.79
CA GLU A 228 18.31 -24.72 -10.03
C GLU A 228 19.56 -23.83 -10.20
N SER A 229 19.45 -22.52 -9.91
CA SER A 229 20.59 -21.60 -10.00
C SER A 229 21.66 -21.81 -8.92
N GLU A 230 21.30 -22.38 -7.77
CA GLU A 230 22.25 -22.78 -6.73
C GLU A 230 22.95 -24.10 -7.09
N GLY A 231 22.23 -25.06 -7.68
CA GLY A 231 22.79 -26.36 -8.11
C GLY A 231 23.76 -26.26 -9.30
N GLU A 232 23.50 -25.38 -10.28
CA GLU A 232 24.44 -25.14 -11.40
C GLU A 232 25.72 -24.40 -10.96
N GLY A 233 25.75 -23.83 -9.73
CA GLY A 233 26.93 -23.19 -9.15
C GLY A 233 27.93 -24.15 -8.50
N GLU A 234 27.51 -25.37 -8.14
CA GLU A 234 28.37 -26.37 -7.48
C GLU A 234 29.01 -27.38 -8.45
N ASP A 235 28.42 -27.63 -9.63
CA ASP A 235 28.94 -28.60 -10.62
C ASP A 235 30.06 -28.04 -11.53
N GLY A 236 30.50 -26.81 -11.29
CA GLY A 236 31.52 -26.11 -12.09
C GLY A 236 32.98 -26.30 -11.65
N VAL A 237 33.26 -27.01 -10.54
CA VAL A 237 34.63 -27.30 -10.08
C VAL A 237 34.90 -28.80 -10.23
N GLY A 238 35.34 -29.19 -11.42
CA GLY A 238 35.89 -30.52 -11.65
C GLY A 238 37.10 -30.77 -10.73
N PRO A 239 37.31 -32.00 -10.23
CA PRO A 239 38.46 -32.31 -9.39
C PRO A 239 39.73 -32.19 -10.23
N GLY A 240 40.50 -31.12 -10.00
CA GLY A 240 41.85 -30.98 -10.52
C GLY A 240 42.75 -32.10 -9.95
N PRO A 241 43.72 -32.60 -10.73
CA PRO A 241 44.48 -33.78 -10.35
C PRO A 241 45.36 -33.49 -9.14
N SER A 242 45.38 -34.48 -8.25
CA SER A 242 46.18 -34.58 -7.04
C SER A 242 47.66 -34.25 -7.30
N GLN A 243 48.22 -33.33 -6.51
CA GLN A 243 49.66 -33.27 -6.28
C GLN A 243 49.90 -33.43 -4.78
N GLU A 244 50.46 -34.59 -4.43
CA GLU A 244 51.10 -34.86 -3.15
C GLU A 244 52.38 -34.02 -2.99
N ALA A 245 52.57 -33.42 -1.81
CA ALA A 245 53.86 -33.38 -1.11
C ALA A 245 53.70 -32.84 0.33
N PRO A 246 54.61 -33.19 1.27
CA PRO A 246 54.31 -33.28 2.70
C PRO A 246 54.97 -32.20 3.58
N GLY A 247 54.52 -32.08 4.83
CA GLY A 247 55.43 -31.81 5.96
C GLY A 247 55.11 -30.65 6.91
N HIS A 248 54.78 -31.04 8.14
CA HIS A 248 55.19 -30.48 9.44
C HIS A 248 54.68 -29.12 9.98
N GLY A 249 54.36 -29.15 11.29
CA GLY A 249 54.33 -27.99 12.19
C GLY A 249 52.98 -27.81 12.89
N GLU A 250 52.69 -28.59 13.94
CA GLU A 250 52.68 -28.10 15.33
C GLU A 250 51.42 -27.31 15.73
N GLY A 251 50.61 -27.91 16.63
CA GLY A 251 49.69 -27.18 17.51
C GLY A 251 50.46 -26.40 18.59
N PRO A 252 49.85 -25.92 19.70
CA PRO A 252 48.57 -26.35 20.28
C PRO A 252 47.68 -25.20 20.79
N ALA A 253 46.45 -25.53 21.22
CA ALA A 253 45.91 -25.25 22.57
C ALA A 253 44.37 -25.32 22.59
N ARG A 254 43.86 -26.34 23.29
CA ARG A 254 42.52 -26.36 23.91
C ARG A 254 42.59 -25.70 25.28
N VAL A 255 41.41 -25.33 25.81
CA VAL A 255 40.98 -25.10 27.21
C VAL A 255 40.18 -23.79 27.25
N ASP A 256 38.96 -23.67 27.78
CA ASP A 256 37.91 -24.61 28.22
C ASP A 256 36.59 -23.79 28.22
N ASP A 257 35.50 -24.54 28.29
CA ASP A 257 34.10 -24.21 28.50
C ASP A 257 33.75 -23.05 29.46
N VAL A 258 32.69 -22.29 29.12
CA VAL A 258 31.55 -21.97 30.02
C VAL A 258 30.26 -21.74 29.18
N VAL A 259 29.40 -22.78 29.13
CA VAL A 259 27.95 -22.81 29.44
C VAL A 259 27.20 -21.46 29.40
N ASP A 260 26.15 -21.26 28.60
CA ASP A 260 24.80 -21.72 28.96
C ASP A 260 23.93 -22.18 27.78
N GLU A 261 23.25 -23.28 28.07
CA GLU A 261 22.37 -24.10 27.27
C GLU A 261 20.97 -23.98 27.85
N GLU A 262 20.01 -23.48 27.09
CA GLU A 262 18.53 -23.64 27.22
C GLU A 262 17.91 -22.56 26.29
N ASP A 263 17.08 -22.82 25.30
CA ASP A 263 16.28 -23.99 24.98
C ASP A 263 15.87 -23.85 23.49
N ARG A 264 16.11 -24.91 22.70
CA ARG A 264 15.79 -24.99 21.27
C ARG A 264 14.45 -25.73 21.07
N PRO A 265 13.82 -25.63 19.88
CA PRO A 265 12.39 -25.81 19.69
C PRO A 265 11.97 -27.27 19.53
N ALA A 266 10.74 -27.60 19.94
CA ALA A 266 10.10 -28.88 19.62
C ALA A 266 9.19 -28.75 18.38
N CYS A 267 9.58 -29.43 17.30
CA CYS A 267 8.77 -29.73 16.11
C CYS A 267 8.31 -31.20 16.17
N CYS A 268 7.11 -31.50 15.62
CA CYS A 268 6.50 -32.82 15.34
C CYS A 268 6.18 -33.70 16.58
N GLY A 269 5.13 -34.52 16.68
CA GLY A 269 4.13 -35.05 15.75
C GLY A 269 3.75 -36.47 16.23
N GLN A 270 2.47 -36.84 16.11
CA GLN A 270 1.86 -38.20 16.24
C GLN A 270 1.70 -38.86 17.62
N ARG A 271 0.43 -39.02 18.04
CA ARG A 271 -0.27 -40.32 18.12
C ARG A 271 -1.75 -40.13 17.82
#